data_AF-A0A938FVX3-F1
#
_entry.id   AF-A0A938FVX3-F1
#
_cell.length_a   1.000
_cell.length_b   1.000
_cell.length_c   1.000
_cell.angle_alpha   90.00
_cell.angle_beta   90.00
_cell.angle_gamma   90.00
#
_symmetry.space_group_name_H-M   'P 1'
#
loop_
_entity.id
_entity.type
_entity.pdbx_description
1 polymer ?
#
loop_
_entity_poly.entity_id
_entity_poly.type
_entity_poly.pdbx_seq_one_letter_code
_entity_poly.pdbx_strand_id
1 'polypeptide(L)'
;MGRLAVLGCLFLAGLAVGLAGTRKGHSKAAQPSGPAAARLTSEVARKLPPAAGGKVQRKNYIDDFIFGKMQADGVPHALLTTDPEFQRRIYLDLWGRLPDPAEVRQFAADQTADKRDRLIDRLLGLDYGSKPGYDDYKLGPWMVEEPFLARWTYWFGDLFYNGPIQGVEARNAFRQYLYYNLKYNISYDHMVREMLTAKAVSAQVDGPSNFLTRSEVDGIRDTDVMHEDTCDEIAVNATKLFLGIDLECVSCHDGAGRLDKINLWLSRRKRVEFWRQAAFFGNLRIFRPTHNNQEFAVLEGPPLRPEAHWREGGNGYRMDAVSVLRVARDQNARVYPEFLLTKEQPAPGTSPRAEFARMITTDLQFARATVNLFWAHFMTVGIVDPPFGWDLDRQDPHSPPPAPWTIQPSHPELLEALARDFQEHNFDLRYLMQTIVKSSA
;
A
#
# COMPACT_ATOMS: atom_id res chain seq x y z
N MET A 1 -59.59 12.69 -51.74
CA MET A 1 -58.89 12.92 -53.02
C MET A 1 -57.61 13.69 -52.73
N GLY A 2 -56.48 13.30 -53.33
CA GLY A 2 -55.30 14.15 -53.45
C GLY A 2 -54.12 13.78 -52.53
N ARG A 3 -53.24 12.92 -53.06
CA ARG A 3 -51.81 12.85 -52.69
C ARG A 3 -51.17 14.23 -52.87
N LEU A 4 -50.11 14.54 -52.13
CA LEU A 4 -48.88 15.07 -52.75
C LEU A 4 -47.67 14.85 -51.83
N ALA A 5 -46.64 14.28 -52.42
CA ALA A 5 -45.27 14.32 -51.96
C ALA A 5 -44.50 15.31 -52.85
N VAL A 6 -43.28 15.65 -52.40
CA VAL A 6 -42.09 16.01 -53.19
C VAL A 6 -41.63 17.50 -53.17
N LEU A 7 -40.31 17.66 -52.89
CA LEU A 7 -39.35 18.76 -53.18
C LEU A 7 -39.60 20.10 -52.46
N GLY A 8 -38.64 20.81 -51.87
CA GLY A 8 -37.19 20.89 -52.09
C GLY A 8 -36.82 22.37 -52.34
N CYS A 9 -35.86 22.90 -51.56
CA CYS A 9 -35.18 24.21 -51.66
C CYS A 9 -35.91 25.47 -51.17
N LEU A 10 -35.37 26.12 -50.13
CA LEU A 10 -34.58 27.37 -50.26
C LEU A 10 -34.10 27.87 -48.89
N PHE A 11 -32.80 28.14 -48.82
CA PHE A 11 -32.13 28.91 -47.79
C PHE A 11 -32.67 30.35 -47.74
N LEU A 12 -32.93 30.86 -46.54
CA LEU A 12 -32.81 32.29 -46.22
C LEU A 12 -32.52 32.46 -44.72
N ALA A 13 -31.60 33.37 -44.45
CA ALA A 13 -30.80 33.51 -43.24
C ALA A 13 -31.60 33.94 -42.00
N GLY A 14 -31.23 33.37 -40.85
CA GLY A 14 -31.59 33.86 -39.52
C GLY A 14 -30.31 34.10 -38.71
N LEU A 15 -30.08 35.36 -38.34
CA LEU A 15 -28.94 35.87 -37.58
C LEU A 15 -28.56 35.00 -36.37
N ALA A 16 -27.26 34.71 -36.26
CA ALA A 16 -26.65 34.24 -35.02
C ALA A 16 -26.64 35.39 -33.99
N VAL A 17 -27.43 35.26 -32.93
CA VAL A 17 -27.28 36.04 -31.69
C VAL A 17 -26.57 35.13 -30.69
N GLY A 18 -25.33 35.48 -30.37
CA GLY A 18 -24.51 34.75 -29.40
C GLY A 18 -25.11 34.83 -27.99
N LEU A 19 -25.41 33.67 -27.41
CA LEU A 19 -25.67 33.54 -25.98
C LEU A 19 -24.37 33.15 -25.27
N ALA A 20 -23.71 34.14 -24.68
CA ALA A 20 -22.73 33.96 -23.63
C ALA A 20 -23.44 33.43 -22.37
N GLY A 21 -23.54 32.11 -22.25
CA GLY A 21 -24.03 31.43 -21.04
C GLY A 21 -22.91 31.20 -20.04
N THR A 22 -22.96 31.91 -18.92
CA THR A 22 -22.03 31.81 -17.79
C THR A 22 -22.10 30.42 -17.13
N ARG A 23 -21.12 29.55 -17.39
CA ARG A 23 -20.79 28.42 -16.50
C ARG A 23 -20.05 28.97 -15.29
N LYS A 24 -20.74 29.17 -14.15
CA LYS A 24 -20.06 29.30 -12.85
C LYS A 24 -19.49 27.92 -12.49
N GLY A 25 -18.24 27.68 -12.90
CA GLY A 25 -17.45 26.55 -12.40
C GLY A 25 -17.24 26.69 -10.90
N HIS A 26 -17.17 25.55 -10.20
CA HIS A 26 -16.61 25.49 -8.86
C HIS A 26 -15.25 26.19 -8.88
N SER A 27 -15.06 27.21 -8.04
CA SER A 27 -13.77 27.86 -7.88
C SER A 27 -12.75 26.78 -7.50
N LYS A 28 -11.71 26.59 -8.32
CA LYS A 28 -10.54 25.79 -7.93
C LYS A 28 -10.09 26.33 -6.56
N ALA A 29 -10.10 25.48 -5.54
CA ALA A 29 -9.40 25.80 -4.30
C ALA A 29 -7.94 26.04 -4.69
N ALA A 30 -7.47 27.28 -4.55
CA ALA A 30 -6.09 27.61 -4.82
C ALA A 30 -5.23 26.85 -3.80
N GLN A 31 -4.47 25.87 -4.26
CA GLN A 31 -3.41 25.31 -3.44
C GLN A 31 -2.37 26.42 -3.23
N PRO A 32 -2.09 26.84 -1.99
CA PRO A 32 -1.08 27.85 -1.74
C PRO A 32 0.27 27.29 -2.20
N SER A 33 0.96 28.03 -3.08
CA SER A 33 2.36 27.75 -3.39
C SER A 33 3.19 27.81 -2.11
N GLY A 34 4.26 27.04 -2.01
CA GLY A 34 5.08 26.88 -0.80
C GLY A 34 5.34 28.15 0.03
N PRO A 35 5.62 29.34 -0.58
CA PRO A 35 5.80 30.59 0.16
C PRO A 35 4.51 31.10 0.84
N ALA A 36 3.35 30.92 0.20
CA ALA A 36 2.06 31.33 0.73
C ALA A 36 1.58 30.41 1.87
N ALA A 37 1.84 29.11 1.75
CA ALA A 37 1.54 28.14 2.80
C ALA A 37 2.41 28.40 4.04
N ALA A 38 3.72 28.59 3.86
CA ALA A 38 4.64 28.94 4.94
C ALA A 38 4.26 30.27 5.63
N ARG A 39 3.81 31.27 4.85
CA ARG A 39 3.32 32.54 5.38
C ARG A 39 2.02 32.38 6.17
N LEU A 40 1.06 31.58 5.67
CA LEU A 40 -0.17 31.25 6.39
C LEU A 40 0.11 30.51 7.68
N THR A 41 1.00 29.51 7.66
CA THR A 41 1.45 28.79 8.86
C THR A 41 2.08 29.76 9.87
N SER A 42 2.92 30.69 9.40
CA SER A 42 3.55 31.70 10.26
C SER A 42 2.54 32.69 10.86
N GLU A 43 1.54 33.12 10.09
CA GLU A 43 0.46 34.01 10.54
C GLU A 43 -0.49 33.34 11.53
N VAL A 44 -0.80 32.06 11.31
CA VAL A 44 -1.66 31.27 12.22
C VAL A 44 -0.90 30.91 13.49
N ALA A 45 0.36 30.46 13.38
CA ALA A 45 1.19 30.10 14.52
C ALA A 45 1.37 31.27 15.50
N ARG A 46 1.49 32.50 15.00
CA ARG A 46 1.53 33.73 15.82
C ARG A 46 0.23 34.03 16.58
N LYS A 47 -0.90 33.51 16.12
CA LYS A 47 -2.22 33.71 16.73
C LYS A 47 -2.65 32.56 17.64
N LEU A 48 -1.95 31.43 17.59
CA LEU A 48 -2.17 30.34 18.53
C LEU A 48 -1.69 30.81 19.92
N PRO A 49 -2.42 30.47 21.00
CA PRO A 49 -1.91 30.65 22.35
C PRO A 49 -0.50 30.03 22.42
N PRO A 50 0.47 30.65 23.10
CA PRO A 50 1.73 29.97 23.37
C PRO A 50 1.37 28.64 24.02
N ALA A 51 1.77 27.52 23.39
CA ALA A 51 1.59 26.23 24.01
C ALA A 51 2.25 26.34 25.38
N ALA A 52 1.46 26.19 26.44
CA ALA A 52 2.01 26.18 27.78
C ALA A 52 3.03 25.03 27.78
N GLY A 53 4.32 25.36 27.85
CA GLY A 53 5.44 24.42 27.79
C GLY A 53 5.48 23.54 29.04
N GLY A 54 4.45 22.71 29.22
CA GLY A 54 4.44 21.64 30.20
C GLY A 54 5.43 20.58 29.75
N LYS A 55 6.22 20.03 30.67
CA LYS A 55 7.11 18.92 30.35
C LYS A 55 6.26 17.69 30.01
N VAL A 56 6.30 17.24 28.77
CA VAL A 56 5.77 15.92 28.38
C VAL A 56 6.87 14.89 28.62
N GLN A 57 6.53 13.81 29.32
CA GLN A 57 7.46 12.72 29.55
C GLN A 57 7.67 11.95 28.24
N ARG A 58 8.95 11.79 27.84
CA ARG A 58 9.32 10.91 26.73
C ARG A 58 9.14 9.45 27.16
N LYS A 59 8.48 8.66 26.33
CA LYS A 59 8.15 7.25 26.54
C LYS A 59 9.01 6.32 25.70
N ASN A 60 9.34 6.68 24.47
CA ASN A 60 10.19 5.87 23.61
C ASN A 60 11.03 6.74 22.65
N TYR A 61 11.82 6.09 21.80
CA TYR A 61 12.76 6.78 20.92
C TYR A 61 12.08 7.68 19.88
N ILE A 62 10.80 7.46 19.53
CA ILE A 62 10.05 8.36 18.62
C ILE A 62 10.01 9.77 19.22
N ASP A 63 9.74 9.86 20.53
CA ASP A 63 9.70 11.12 21.26
C ASP A 63 11.04 11.87 21.19
N ASP A 64 12.15 11.13 21.20
CA ASP A 64 13.48 11.73 21.12
C ASP A 64 13.71 12.41 19.76
N PHE A 65 13.33 11.74 18.67
CA PHE A 65 13.45 12.30 17.31
C PHE A 65 12.49 13.47 17.09
N ILE A 66 11.21 13.31 17.42
CA ILE A 66 10.19 14.33 17.16
C ILE A 66 10.44 15.56 18.05
N PHE A 67 10.51 15.40 19.38
CA PHE A 67 10.74 16.55 20.26
C PHE A 67 12.13 17.15 20.07
N GLY A 68 13.14 16.35 19.73
CA GLY A 68 14.48 16.84 19.38
C GLY A 68 14.44 17.78 18.18
N LYS A 69 13.74 17.38 17.10
CA LYS A 69 13.57 18.22 15.91
C LYS A 69 12.74 19.48 16.20
N MET A 70 11.64 19.33 16.92
CA MET A 70 10.81 20.48 17.34
C MET A 70 11.62 21.49 18.15
N GLN A 71 12.46 21.02 19.09
CA GLN A 71 13.34 21.88 19.86
C GLN A 71 14.38 22.59 18.99
N ALA A 72 15.01 21.87 18.05
CA ALA A 72 15.98 22.44 17.13
C ALA A 72 15.36 23.50 16.20
N ASP A 73 14.12 23.27 15.76
CA ASP A 73 13.38 24.19 14.88
C ASP A 73 12.65 25.32 15.66
N GLY A 74 12.74 25.34 16.99
CA GLY A 74 12.06 26.32 17.84
C GLY A 74 10.54 26.20 17.84
N VAL A 75 10.01 25.02 17.51
CA VAL A 75 8.58 24.71 17.47
C VAL A 75 8.14 24.17 18.83
N PRO A 76 7.18 24.82 19.52
CA PRO A 76 6.67 24.28 20.78
C PRO A 76 5.77 23.06 20.53
N HIS A 77 5.84 22.05 21.40
CA HIS A 77 4.96 20.89 21.33
C HIS A 77 3.60 21.16 21.96
N ALA A 78 2.58 20.42 21.52
CA ALA A 78 1.26 20.43 22.14
C ALA A 78 1.29 19.77 23.52
N LEU A 79 0.32 20.11 24.38
CA LEU A 79 0.08 19.36 25.62
C LEU A 79 -0.55 18.00 25.31
N LEU A 80 -0.39 17.05 26.24
CA LEU A 80 -1.12 15.79 26.17
C LEU A 80 -2.63 16.02 26.19
N THR A 81 -3.36 15.22 25.43
CA THR A 81 -4.83 15.23 25.45
C THR A 81 -5.36 14.82 26.82
N THR A 82 -6.61 15.18 27.11
CA THR A 82 -7.31 14.67 28.29
C THR A 82 -7.55 13.16 28.17
N ASP A 83 -7.83 12.49 29.29
CA ASP A 83 -8.12 11.05 29.30
C ASP A 83 -9.34 10.64 28.45
N PRO A 84 -10.49 11.35 28.49
CA PRO A 84 -11.61 11.03 27.61
C PRO A 84 -11.28 11.19 26.12
N GLU A 85 -10.51 12.23 25.76
CA GLU A 85 -10.05 12.44 24.38
C GLU A 85 -9.10 11.34 23.94
N PHE A 86 -8.13 10.98 24.79
CA PHE A 86 -7.19 9.89 24.54
C PHE A 86 -7.94 8.57 24.31
N GLN A 87 -8.83 8.20 25.23
CA GLN A 87 -9.60 6.96 25.14
C GLN A 87 -10.41 6.92 23.83
N ARG A 88 -11.10 8.01 23.47
CA ARG A 88 -11.86 8.06 22.23
C ARG A 88 -10.96 7.86 21.00
N ARG A 89 -9.82 8.56 20.93
CA ARG A 89 -8.90 8.49 19.78
C ARG A 89 -8.33 7.09 19.63
N ILE A 90 -7.77 6.52 20.70
CA ILE A 90 -7.13 5.20 20.61
C ILE A 90 -8.11 4.08 20.26
N TYR A 91 -9.37 4.15 20.70
CA TYR A 91 -10.42 3.23 20.25
C TYR A 91 -10.73 3.39 18.75
N LEU A 92 -10.80 4.62 18.25
CA LEU A 92 -10.99 4.88 16.82
C LEU A 92 -9.76 4.48 16.00
N ASP A 93 -8.56 4.56 16.54
CA ASP A 93 -7.29 4.27 15.85
C ASP A 93 -6.88 2.79 15.89
N LEU A 94 -7.31 2.03 16.90
CA LEU A 94 -7.03 0.59 16.98
C LEU A 94 -8.23 -0.31 16.69
N TRP A 95 -9.45 0.09 17.03
CA TRP A 95 -10.67 -0.74 16.88
C TRP A 95 -11.68 -0.19 15.86
N GLY A 96 -11.59 1.09 15.50
CA GLY A 96 -12.45 1.70 14.49
C GLY A 96 -13.88 1.94 14.98
N ARG A 97 -14.08 1.95 16.30
CA ARG A 97 -15.37 2.22 16.96
C ARG A 97 -15.17 3.11 18.18
N LEU A 98 -16.26 3.59 18.75
CA LEU A 98 -16.23 4.29 20.04
C LEU A 98 -16.23 3.27 21.21
N PRO A 99 -15.64 3.63 22.37
CA PRO A 99 -15.76 2.84 23.58
C PRO A 99 -17.21 2.77 24.07
N ASP A 100 -17.60 1.66 24.67
CA ASP A 100 -18.91 1.50 25.29
C ASP A 100 -19.00 2.34 26.58
N PRO A 101 -20.20 2.79 26.99
CA PRO A 101 -20.36 3.65 28.16
C PRO A 101 -19.77 3.05 29.46
N ALA A 102 -19.74 1.73 29.59
CA ALA A 102 -19.12 1.04 30.72
C ALA A 102 -17.58 1.16 30.71
N GLU A 103 -16.96 0.99 29.54
CA GLU A 103 -15.51 1.12 29.35
C GLU A 103 -15.04 2.55 29.60
N VAL A 104 -15.86 3.55 29.20
CA VAL A 104 -15.59 4.97 29.50
C VAL A 104 -15.58 5.23 31.00
N ARG A 105 -16.59 4.75 31.74
CA ARG A 105 -16.66 4.90 33.20
C ARG A 105 -15.51 4.19 33.91
N GLN A 106 -15.15 2.98 33.46
CA GLN A 106 -14.04 2.23 34.03
C GLN A 106 -12.70 2.96 33.85
N PHE A 107 -12.42 3.46 32.64
CA PHE A 107 -11.19 4.19 32.35
C PHE A 107 -11.09 5.53 33.09
N ALA A 108 -12.23 6.22 33.27
CA ALA A 108 -12.31 7.44 34.05
C ALA A 108 -12.07 7.21 35.55
N ALA A 109 -12.55 6.07 36.08
CA ALA A 109 -12.35 5.69 37.48
C ALA A 109 -10.93 5.20 37.77
N ASP A 110 -10.24 4.62 36.78
CA ASP A 110 -8.87 4.14 36.91
C ASP A 110 -7.88 5.31 37.13
N GLN A 111 -7.16 5.27 38.26
CA GLN A 111 -6.14 6.25 38.66
C GLN A 111 -4.71 5.70 38.54
N THR A 112 -4.53 4.51 37.96
CA THR A 112 -3.18 3.95 37.75
C THR A 112 -2.40 4.81 36.75
N ALA A 113 -1.11 5.03 37.04
CA ALA A 113 -0.27 5.91 36.23
C ALA A 113 -0.05 5.39 34.80
N ASP A 114 -0.16 4.07 34.60
CA ASP A 114 0.04 3.36 33.33
C ASP A 114 -1.28 2.99 32.63
N LYS A 115 -2.44 3.49 33.09
CA LYS A 115 -3.75 3.11 32.54
C LYS A 115 -3.88 3.29 31.02
N ARG A 116 -3.20 4.29 30.44
CA ARG A 116 -3.16 4.54 28.98
C ARG A 116 -2.44 3.40 28.25
N ASP A 117 -1.30 2.98 28.77
CA ASP A 117 -0.49 1.91 28.17
C ASP A 117 -1.20 0.57 28.31
N ARG A 118 -1.80 0.30 29.48
CA ARG A 118 -2.64 -0.88 29.70
C ARG A 118 -3.87 -0.92 28.78
N LEU A 119 -4.46 0.24 28.49
CA LEU A 119 -5.55 0.33 27.52
C LEU A 119 -5.06 0.00 26.10
N ILE A 120 -3.94 0.59 25.68
CA ILE A 120 -3.32 0.30 24.37
C ILE A 120 -3.04 -1.21 24.24
N ASP A 121 -2.43 -1.81 25.26
CA ASP A 121 -2.06 -3.23 25.23
C ASP A 121 -3.28 -4.13 25.12
N ARG A 122 -4.37 -3.80 25.82
CA ARG A 122 -5.67 -4.48 25.68
C ARG A 122 -6.25 -4.32 24.28
N LEU A 123 -6.23 -3.11 23.72
CA LEU A 123 -6.80 -2.86 22.39
C LEU A 123 -6.01 -3.54 21.27
N LEU A 124 -4.69 -3.71 21.45
CA LEU A 124 -3.83 -4.50 20.57
C LEU A 124 -3.92 -6.01 20.84
N GLY A 125 -4.68 -6.44 21.85
CA GLY A 125 -4.82 -7.84 22.24
C GLY A 125 -3.51 -8.45 22.73
N LEU A 126 -2.66 -7.71 23.45
CA LEU A 126 -1.42 -8.28 24.00
C LEU A 126 -1.66 -9.11 25.27
N ASP A 127 -2.87 -9.07 25.83
CA ASP A 127 -3.30 -9.88 26.97
C ASP A 127 -3.93 -11.23 26.60
N TYR A 128 -3.97 -11.61 25.30
CA TYR A 128 -4.62 -12.83 24.81
C TYR A 128 -4.21 -14.11 25.56
N GLY A 129 -2.92 -14.30 25.85
CA GLY A 129 -2.41 -15.50 26.53
C GLY A 129 -2.70 -15.59 28.03
N SER A 130 -3.20 -14.52 28.64
CA SER A 130 -3.45 -14.42 30.08
C SER A 130 -4.92 -14.60 30.47
N LYS A 131 -5.81 -14.82 29.49
CA LYS A 131 -7.24 -14.99 29.74
C LYS A 131 -7.59 -16.45 29.99
N PRO A 132 -8.23 -16.77 31.13
CA PRO A 132 -8.78 -18.11 31.36
C PRO A 132 -9.77 -18.48 30.24
N GLY A 133 -9.58 -19.63 29.59
CA GLY A 133 -10.47 -20.13 28.54
C GLY A 133 -9.93 -20.07 27.09
N TYR A 134 -8.66 -19.71 26.90
CA TYR A 134 -8.05 -19.68 25.56
C TYR A 134 -7.94 -21.06 24.88
N ASP A 135 -8.00 -22.15 25.65
CA ASP A 135 -7.85 -23.53 25.14
C ASP A 135 -9.15 -24.13 24.56
N ASP A 136 -10.32 -23.48 24.68
CA ASP A 136 -11.58 -24.08 24.25
C ASP A 136 -12.08 -23.48 22.92
N TYR A 137 -11.54 -24.01 21.82
CA TYR A 137 -11.95 -23.67 20.45
C TYR A 137 -13.33 -24.29 20.14
N LYS A 138 -14.38 -23.82 20.81
CA LYS A 138 -15.77 -24.01 20.40
C LYS A 138 -16.41 -22.64 20.21
N LEU A 139 -16.76 -22.38 18.95
CA LEU A 139 -17.57 -21.25 18.47
C LEU A 139 -18.70 -20.92 19.46
N GLY A 140 -18.47 -19.91 20.30
CA GLY A 140 -19.40 -19.40 21.30
C GLY A 140 -19.30 -17.87 21.39
N PRO A 141 -20.41 -17.15 21.66
CA PRO A 141 -20.63 -15.77 21.22
C PRO A 141 -19.96 -14.64 22.04
N TRP A 142 -18.88 -14.88 22.79
CA TRP A 142 -18.26 -13.83 23.63
C TRP A 142 -16.73 -13.72 23.44
N MET A 143 -16.30 -13.46 22.21
CA MET A 143 -15.00 -12.82 21.94
C MET A 143 -15.20 -11.30 21.99
N VAL A 144 -14.90 -10.68 23.13
CA VAL A 144 -14.92 -9.20 23.28
C VAL A 144 -13.72 -8.54 22.53
N GLU A 145 -12.91 -9.33 21.83
CA GLU A 145 -11.65 -8.91 21.18
C GLU A 145 -11.62 -9.12 19.66
N GLU A 146 -12.79 -9.24 19.04
CA GLU A 146 -12.94 -9.16 17.58
C GLU A 146 -12.73 -7.77 16.95
N PRO A 147 -12.92 -6.62 17.65
CA PRO A 147 -12.86 -5.32 16.96
C PRO A 147 -11.50 -5.02 16.31
N PHE A 148 -10.39 -5.34 16.99
CA PHE A 148 -9.05 -5.19 16.44
C PHE A 148 -8.90 -6.04 15.17
N LEU A 149 -9.17 -7.34 15.28
CA LEU A 149 -9.02 -8.28 14.17
C LEU A 149 -9.93 -7.89 12.99
N ALA A 150 -11.19 -7.55 13.24
CA ALA A 150 -12.14 -7.14 12.21
C ALA A 150 -11.68 -5.89 11.47
N ARG A 151 -11.27 -4.85 12.21
CA ARG A 151 -10.80 -3.59 11.63
C ARG A 151 -9.54 -3.78 10.79
N TRP A 152 -8.51 -4.45 11.33
CA TRP A 152 -7.25 -4.61 10.62
C TRP A 152 -7.34 -5.64 9.49
N THR A 153 -8.18 -6.67 9.62
CA THR A 153 -8.51 -7.57 8.48
C THR A 153 -9.15 -6.78 7.35
N TYR A 154 -10.08 -5.86 7.67
CA TYR A 154 -10.70 -5.00 6.66
C TYR A 154 -9.70 -4.03 6.05
N TRP A 155 -8.84 -3.40 6.85
CA TRP A 155 -7.80 -2.49 6.37
C TRP A 155 -6.82 -3.19 5.41
N PHE A 156 -6.32 -4.38 5.76
CA PHE A 156 -5.50 -5.18 4.84
C PHE A 156 -6.30 -5.67 3.62
N GLY A 157 -7.58 -6.00 3.81
CA GLY A 157 -8.48 -6.35 2.73
C GLY A 157 -8.61 -5.22 1.70
N ASP A 158 -8.72 -3.97 2.15
CA ASP A 158 -8.75 -2.79 1.29
C ASP A 158 -7.39 -2.55 0.62
N LEU A 159 -6.30 -2.57 1.40
CA LEU A 159 -4.93 -2.40 0.92
C LEU A 159 -4.57 -3.40 -0.20
N PHE A 160 -5.01 -4.65 -0.07
CA PHE A 160 -4.77 -5.71 -1.05
C PHE A 160 -5.92 -5.92 -2.03
N TYR A 161 -6.88 -4.99 -2.11
CA TYR A 161 -8.01 -5.02 -3.04
C TYR A 161 -8.82 -6.33 -3.01
N ASN A 162 -9.09 -6.85 -1.82
CA ASN A 162 -9.91 -8.04 -1.58
C ASN A 162 -11.38 -7.79 -1.91
N GLY A 163 -11.74 -8.02 -3.18
CA GLY A 163 -13.06 -7.74 -3.75
C GLY A 163 -13.76 -8.96 -4.35
N PRO A 164 -15.00 -8.82 -4.82
CA PRO A 164 -15.79 -9.94 -5.35
C PRO A 164 -15.41 -10.36 -6.77
N ILE A 165 -14.41 -9.72 -7.40
CA ILE A 165 -13.97 -10.02 -8.78
C ILE A 165 -13.55 -11.50 -8.91
N GLN A 166 -12.96 -12.06 -7.87
CA GLN A 166 -12.53 -13.47 -7.80
C GLN A 166 -13.62 -14.42 -7.28
N GLY A 167 -14.87 -13.96 -7.14
CA GLY A 167 -15.94 -14.71 -6.48
C GLY A 167 -15.97 -14.50 -4.96
N VAL A 168 -17.12 -14.83 -4.35
CA VAL A 168 -17.36 -14.59 -2.92
C VAL A 168 -16.51 -15.53 -2.06
N GLU A 169 -16.33 -16.76 -2.51
CA GLU A 169 -15.58 -17.83 -1.85
C GLU A 169 -14.10 -17.46 -1.76
N ALA A 170 -13.50 -17.03 -2.87
CA ALA A 170 -12.09 -16.64 -2.92
C ALA A 170 -11.81 -15.39 -2.07
N ARG A 171 -12.69 -14.38 -2.16
CA ARG A 171 -12.66 -13.19 -1.27
C ARG A 171 -12.71 -13.58 0.21
N ASN A 172 -13.59 -14.53 0.56
CA ASN A 172 -13.74 -15.00 1.94
C ASN A 172 -12.51 -15.79 2.40
N ALA A 173 -11.94 -16.64 1.54
CA ALA A 173 -10.71 -17.38 1.83
C ALA A 173 -9.53 -16.43 2.11
N PHE A 174 -9.37 -15.38 1.30
CA PHE A 174 -8.33 -14.39 1.53
C PHE A 174 -8.56 -13.57 2.80
N ARG A 175 -9.81 -13.15 3.04
CA ARG A 175 -10.18 -12.47 4.29
C ARG A 175 -9.86 -13.35 5.52
N GLN A 176 -10.15 -14.65 5.45
CA GLN A 176 -9.88 -15.60 6.52
C GLN A 176 -8.38 -15.79 6.74
N TYR A 177 -7.58 -15.87 5.66
CA TYR A 177 -6.13 -15.88 5.73
C TYR A 177 -5.58 -14.64 6.46
N LEU A 178 -5.99 -13.43 6.06
CA LEU A 178 -5.58 -12.19 6.71
C LEU A 178 -5.96 -12.17 8.19
N TYR A 179 -7.20 -12.57 8.50
CA TYR A 179 -7.70 -12.64 9.88
C TYR A 179 -6.86 -13.56 10.76
N TYR A 180 -6.52 -14.77 10.29
CA TYR A 180 -5.73 -15.70 11.10
C TYR A 180 -4.28 -15.27 11.27
N ASN A 181 -3.67 -14.66 10.26
CA ASN A 181 -2.32 -14.11 10.39
C ASN A 181 -2.29 -13.02 11.48
N LEU A 182 -3.29 -12.15 11.52
CA LEU A 182 -3.43 -11.14 12.59
C LEU A 182 -3.72 -11.78 13.95
N LYS A 183 -4.58 -12.81 14.00
CA LYS A 183 -4.95 -13.52 15.23
C LYS A 183 -3.74 -14.18 15.88
N TYR A 184 -2.90 -14.85 15.09
CA TYR A 184 -1.72 -15.56 15.57
C TYR A 184 -0.44 -14.71 15.55
N ASN A 185 -0.55 -13.42 15.24
CA ASN A 185 0.56 -12.48 15.17
C ASN A 185 1.71 -13.00 14.29
N ILE A 186 1.37 -13.52 13.12
CA ILE A 186 2.34 -13.98 12.13
C ILE A 186 3.11 -12.77 11.60
N SER A 187 4.42 -12.92 11.45
CA SER A 187 5.28 -11.83 11.00
C SER A 187 4.90 -11.34 9.59
N TYR A 188 5.00 -10.04 9.36
CA TYR A 188 4.53 -9.47 8.10
C TYR A 188 5.34 -9.95 6.89
N ASP A 189 6.64 -10.17 7.06
CA ASP A 189 7.49 -10.72 6.02
C ASP A 189 7.05 -12.15 5.62
N HIS A 190 6.61 -12.96 6.58
CA HIS A 190 6.08 -14.29 6.30
C HIS A 190 4.80 -14.22 5.48
N MET A 191 3.88 -13.34 5.86
CA MET A 191 2.64 -13.11 5.11
C MET A 191 2.93 -12.71 3.66
N VAL A 192 3.86 -11.78 3.45
CA VAL A 192 4.26 -11.30 2.12
C VAL A 192 4.90 -12.42 1.30
N ARG A 193 5.77 -13.23 1.92
CA ARG A 193 6.37 -14.39 1.25
C ARG A 193 5.33 -15.42 0.82
N GLU A 194 4.35 -15.74 1.68
CA GLU A 194 3.26 -16.64 1.33
C GLU A 194 2.42 -16.10 0.17
N MET A 195 2.01 -14.83 0.22
CA MET A 195 1.24 -14.20 -0.86
C MET A 195 1.98 -14.22 -2.20
N LEU A 196 3.27 -13.89 -2.24
CA LEU A 196 4.06 -13.83 -3.47
C LEU A 196 4.40 -15.22 -4.04
N THR A 197 4.45 -16.25 -3.20
CA THR A 197 4.86 -17.62 -3.58
C THR A 197 3.70 -18.60 -3.68
N ALA A 198 2.48 -18.18 -3.34
CA ALA A 198 1.29 -19.02 -3.31
C ALA A 198 1.11 -19.85 -4.60
N LYS A 199 0.59 -21.05 -4.41
CA LYS A 199 0.18 -22.01 -5.46
C LYS A 199 -1.12 -22.63 -5.02
N ALA A 200 -2.07 -22.73 -5.94
CA ALA A 200 -3.40 -23.22 -5.63
C ALA A 200 -3.96 -23.97 -6.83
N VAL A 201 -4.53 -25.15 -6.57
CA VAL A 201 -5.46 -25.76 -7.55
C VAL A 201 -6.78 -24.98 -7.61
N SER A 202 -7.14 -24.29 -6.52
CA SER A 202 -8.29 -23.38 -6.44
C SER A 202 -8.04 -22.28 -5.42
N ALA A 203 -8.12 -21.02 -5.85
CA ALA A 203 -8.01 -19.84 -4.99
C ALA A 203 -9.20 -19.69 -4.03
N GLN A 204 -10.27 -20.47 -4.22
CA GLN A 204 -11.41 -20.50 -3.31
C GLN A 204 -11.11 -21.21 -1.99
N VAL A 205 -10.03 -22.02 -1.96
CA VAL A 205 -9.60 -22.76 -0.76
C VAL A 205 -8.19 -22.37 -0.30
N ASP A 206 -7.39 -21.73 -1.16
CA ASP A 206 -6.10 -21.15 -0.82
C ASP A 206 -6.20 -19.63 -0.72
N GLY A 207 -6.33 -19.12 0.50
CA GLY A 207 -6.43 -17.69 0.79
C GLY A 207 -5.31 -16.83 0.17
N PRO A 208 -4.00 -17.11 0.39
CA PRO A 208 -2.92 -16.23 -0.06
C PRO A 208 -2.80 -16.12 -1.58
N SER A 209 -3.19 -17.15 -2.36
CA SER A 209 -3.18 -17.07 -3.83
C SER A 209 -4.04 -15.95 -4.41
N ASN A 210 -5.05 -15.46 -3.66
CA ASN A 210 -5.91 -14.37 -4.08
C ASN A 210 -5.18 -13.03 -4.21
N PHE A 211 -4.02 -12.87 -3.57
CA PHE A 211 -3.17 -11.71 -3.82
C PHE A 211 -2.70 -11.66 -5.28
N LEU A 212 -2.32 -12.82 -5.85
CA LEU A 212 -1.80 -12.91 -7.22
C LEU A 212 -2.90 -12.95 -8.28
N THR A 213 -3.99 -13.66 -8.02
CA THR A 213 -5.07 -13.82 -9.02
C THR A 213 -5.82 -12.53 -9.31
N ARG A 214 -5.70 -11.53 -8.43
CA ARG A 214 -6.34 -10.22 -8.59
C ARG A 214 -5.73 -9.42 -9.74
N SER A 215 -4.45 -9.63 -10.01
CA SER A 215 -3.66 -9.02 -11.08
C SER A 215 -3.71 -9.85 -12.37
N GLU A 216 -4.57 -10.88 -12.45
CA GLU A 216 -4.76 -11.61 -13.69
C GLU A 216 -5.44 -10.72 -14.73
N VAL A 217 -4.88 -10.72 -15.94
CA VAL A 217 -5.34 -9.93 -17.08
C VAL A 217 -5.96 -10.93 -18.07
N ASP A 218 -7.27 -10.83 -18.27
CA ASP A 218 -8.03 -11.76 -19.12
C ASP A 218 -8.04 -11.31 -20.59
N GLY A 219 -7.21 -11.98 -21.39
CA GLY A 219 -7.02 -11.67 -22.81
C GLY A 219 -8.19 -11.91 -23.74
N ILE A 220 -9.31 -12.48 -23.27
CA ILE A 220 -10.52 -12.63 -24.11
C ILE A 220 -11.50 -11.48 -23.87
N ARG A 221 -11.35 -10.72 -22.77
CA ARG A 221 -12.33 -9.69 -22.34
C ARG A 221 -11.76 -8.29 -22.15
N ASP A 222 -10.44 -8.14 -21.98
CA ASP A 222 -9.74 -6.84 -21.77
C ASP A 222 -8.87 -6.41 -22.98
N THR A 223 -9.25 -6.83 -24.19
CA THR A 223 -8.49 -6.69 -25.45
C THR A 223 -8.30 -5.27 -25.98
N ASP A 224 -8.95 -4.26 -25.39
CA ASP A 224 -9.03 -2.94 -26.02
C ASP A 224 -8.21 -1.85 -25.29
N VAL A 225 -7.64 -2.12 -24.09
CA VAL A 225 -7.09 -1.03 -23.25
C VAL A 225 -5.76 -1.33 -22.54
N MET A 226 -5.38 -2.58 -22.29
CA MET A 226 -4.22 -2.87 -21.41
C MET A 226 -2.96 -3.22 -22.20
N HIS A 227 -1.91 -2.40 -22.05
CA HIS A 227 -0.58 -2.66 -22.63
C HIS A 227 0.29 -3.56 -21.73
N GLU A 228 -0.18 -3.88 -20.52
CA GLU A 228 0.48 -4.67 -19.47
C GLU A 228 -0.11 -6.07 -19.40
N ASP A 229 0.72 -7.06 -19.03
CA ASP A 229 0.27 -8.43 -18.77
C ASP A 229 0.24 -8.75 -17.27
N THR A 230 -0.24 -9.94 -16.91
CA THR A 230 -0.32 -10.36 -15.49
C THR A 230 1.02 -10.31 -14.75
N CYS A 231 2.15 -10.56 -15.41
CA CYS A 231 3.45 -10.49 -14.73
C CYS A 231 3.84 -9.04 -14.44
N ASP A 232 3.55 -8.13 -15.37
CA ASP A 232 3.75 -6.69 -15.21
C ASP A 232 2.90 -6.14 -14.05
N GLU A 233 1.60 -6.44 -14.05
CA GLU A 233 0.66 -6.02 -13.01
C GLU A 233 1.08 -6.51 -11.62
N ILE A 234 1.50 -7.76 -11.51
CA ILE A 234 1.99 -8.29 -10.23
C ILE A 234 3.28 -7.58 -9.81
N ALA A 235 4.19 -7.30 -10.74
CA ALA A 235 5.44 -6.61 -10.43
C ALA A 235 5.22 -5.16 -9.98
N VAL A 236 4.34 -4.42 -10.65
CA VAL A 236 3.93 -3.07 -10.23
C VAL A 236 3.31 -3.12 -8.85
N ASN A 237 2.31 -3.99 -8.63
CA ASN A 237 1.61 -4.06 -7.34
C ASN A 237 2.53 -4.51 -6.19
N ALA A 238 3.39 -5.52 -6.40
CA ALA A 238 4.30 -6.01 -5.37
C ALA A 238 5.35 -4.94 -4.98
N THR A 239 5.92 -4.24 -5.96
CA THR A 239 6.92 -3.19 -5.68
C THR A 239 6.29 -1.95 -5.04
N LYS A 240 5.09 -1.56 -5.47
CA LYS A 240 4.33 -0.46 -4.88
C LYS A 240 3.93 -0.75 -3.44
N LEU A 241 3.29 -1.89 -3.18
CA LEU A 241 2.76 -2.24 -1.85
C LEU A 241 3.87 -2.55 -0.84
N PHE A 242 4.91 -3.28 -1.25
CA PHE A 242 5.90 -3.79 -0.31
C PHE A 242 7.20 -2.98 -0.26
N LEU A 243 7.51 -2.18 -1.29
CA LEU A 243 8.69 -1.32 -1.29
C LEU A 243 8.36 0.17 -1.33
N GLY A 244 7.08 0.52 -1.53
CA GLY A 244 6.65 1.92 -1.70
C GLY A 244 7.05 2.52 -3.05
N ILE A 245 7.49 1.69 -4.00
CA ILE A 245 8.03 2.13 -5.29
C ILE A 245 7.01 1.85 -6.38
N ASP A 246 6.45 2.91 -6.95
CA ASP A 246 5.50 2.78 -8.06
C ASP A 246 6.22 2.66 -9.41
N LEU A 247 6.29 1.45 -9.95
CA LEU A 247 6.91 1.17 -11.24
C LEU A 247 5.97 1.36 -12.44
N GLU A 248 4.70 1.72 -12.23
CA GLU A 248 3.70 1.86 -13.29
C GLU A 248 4.14 2.84 -14.38
N CYS A 249 4.79 3.95 -14.03
CA CYS A 249 5.30 4.87 -15.05
C CYS A 249 6.40 4.24 -15.93
N VAL A 250 7.28 3.43 -15.33
CA VAL A 250 8.42 2.80 -16.02
C VAL A 250 7.97 1.56 -16.80
N SER A 251 6.80 1.00 -16.50
CA SER A 251 6.23 -0.14 -17.25
C SER A 251 5.97 0.20 -18.72
N CYS A 252 5.70 1.48 -19.00
CA CYS A 252 5.29 1.98 -20.31
C CYS A 252 6.43 2.69 -21.07
N HIS A 253 7.32 3.41 -20.37
CA HIS A 253 8.41 4.15 -20.98
C HIS A 253 9.66 4.21 -20.09
N ASP A 254 10.83 4.46 -20.70
CA ASP A 254 12.02 4.84 -19.92
C ASP A 254 11.74 6.11 -19.09
N GLY A 255 12.33 6.22 -17.91
CA GLY A 255 12.12 7.39 -17.05
C GLY A 255 12.70 8.69 -17.63
N ALA A 256 13.77 8.59 -18.40
CA ALA A 256 14.53 9.74 -18.89
C ALA A 256 13.67 10.61 -19.83
N GLY A 257 13.57 11.90 -19.54
CA GLY A 257 12.77 12.86 -20.29
C GLY A 257 11.25 12.74 -20.05
N ARG A 258 10.83 11.98 -19.03
CA ARG A 258 9.41 11.77 -18.67
C ARG A 258 9.14 11.93 -17.18
N LEU A 259 10.05 11.42 -16.33
CA LEU A 259 9.87 11.40 -14.88
C LEU A 259 10.80 12.37 -14.13
N ASP A 260 11.61 13.16 -14.84
CA ASP A 260 12.62 14.08 -14.27
C ASP A 260 12.03 15.15 -13.34
N LYS A 261 10.71 15.37 -13.40
CA LYS A 261 9.96 16.29 -12.54
C LYS A 261 9.03 15.60 -11.54
N ILE A 262 8.95 14.28 -11.60
CA ILE A 262 8.01 13.45 -10.82
C ILE A 262 8.77 12.64 -9.79
N ASN A 263 9.83 11.93 -10.22
CA ASN A 263 10.63 11.07 -9.36
C ASN A 263 12.05 10.94 -9.95
N LEU A 264 13.04 11.45 -9.23
CA LEU A 264 14.44 11.48 -9.62
C LEU A 264 15.01 10.07 -9.80
N TRP A 265 14.73 9.15 -8.88
CA TRP A 265 15.20 7.78 -9.00
C TRP A 265 14.61 7.04 -10.20
N LEU A 266 13.30 7.16 -10.42
CA LEU A 266 12.61 6.56 -11.58
C LEU A 266 13.04 7.21 -12.90
N SER A 267 13.39 8.50 -12.92
CA SER A 267 13.88 9.19 -14.13
C SER A 267 15.13 8.55 -14.73
N ARG A 268 15.89 7.80 -13.91
CA ARG A 268 17.11 7.10 -14.32
C ARG A 268 16.87 5.64 -14.66
N ARG A 269 15.65 5.12 -14.47
CA ARG A 269 15.31 3.73 -14.77
C ARG A 269 14.95 3.55 -16.23
N LYS A 270 15.36 2.40 -16.74
CA LYS A 270 15.00 1.92 -18.07
C LYS A 270 13.83 0.95 -17.98
N ARG A 271 12.96 0.99 -18.99
CA ARG A 271 11.82 0.07 -19.12
C ARG A 271 12.25 -1.40 -19.08
N VAL A 272 13.46 -1.70 -19.57
CA VAL A 272 14.03 -3.06 -19.48
C VAL A 272 14.28 -3.52 -18.04
N GLU A 273 14.60 -2.62 -17.12
CA GLU A 273 14.78 -2.98 -15.70
C GLU A 273 13.44 -3.41 -15.08
N PHE A 274 12.35 -2.74 -15.45
CA PHE A 274 11.00 -3.17 -15.07
C PHE A 274 10.68 -4.57 -15.60
N TRP A 275 10.99 -4.87 -16.87
CA TRP A 275 10.71 -6.21 -17.40
C TRP A 275 11.55 -7.31 -16.75
N ARG A 276 12.78 -7.01 -16.31
CA ARG A 276 13.56 -7.94 -15.48
C ARG A 276 12.90 -8.15 -14.11
N GLN A 277 12.28 -7.12 -13.56
CA GLN A 277 11.50 -7.23 -12.33
C GLN A 277 10.22 -8.08 -12.53
N ALA A 278 9.54 -7.93 -13.65
CA ALA A 278 8.39 -8.77 -14.01
C ALA A 278 8.79 -10.22 -14.30
N ALA A 279 10.01 -10.46 -14.76
CA ALA A 279 10.46 -11.79 -15.15
C ALA A 279 10.49 -12.82 -14.01
N PHE A 280 10.53 -12.39 -12.75
CA PHE A 280 10.36 -13.29 -11.60
C PHE A 280 9.02 -14.05 -11.63
N PHE A 281 8.00 -13.50 -12.29
CA PHE A 281 6.68 -14.10 -12.46
C PHE A 281 6.51 -14.84 -13.80
N GLY A 282 7.54 -14.89 -14.66
CA GLY A 282 7.41 -15.46 -16.01
C GLY A 282 7.01 -16.94 -16.08
N ASN A 283 7.19 -17.70 -14.99
CA ASN A 283 6.77 -19.10 -14.88
C ASN A 283 5.39 -19.28 -14.20
N LEU A 284 4.77 -18.18 -13.76
CA LEU A 284 3.47 -18.17 -13.10
C LEU A 284 2.36 -18.45 -14.12
N ARG A 285 1.39 -19.27 -13.72
CA ARG A 285 0.19 -19.55 -14.50
C ARG A 285 -1.01 -19.23 -13.66
N ILE A 286 -1.80 -18.29 -14.14
CA ILE A 286 -3.13 -18.03 -13.62
C ILE A 286 -4.12 -18.33 -14.73
N PHE A 287 -5.09 -19.19 -14.46
CA PHE A 287 -6.17 -19.51 -15.38
C PHE A 287 -7.43 -19.89 -14.61
N ARG A 288 -8.57 -19.81 -15.28
CA ARG A 288 -9.89 -20.09 -14.71
C ARG A 288 -10.37 -21.46 -15.18
N PRO A 289 -10.37 -22.50 -14.33
CA PRO A 289 -10.71 -23.86 -14.75
C PRO A 289 -12.20 -24.05 -15.05
N THR A 290 -13.06 -23.16 -14.56
CA THR A 290 -14.51 -23.27 -14.65
C THR A 290 -15.14 -22.22 -15.57
N HIS A 291 -16.27 -22.59 -16.17
CA HIS A 291 -17.06 -21.73 -17.05
C HIS A 291 -17.76 -20.57 -16.29
N ASN A 292 -17.88 -20.65 -14.97
CA ASN A 292 -18.43 -19.55 -14.15
C ASN A 292 -17.43 -18.39 -13.97
N ASN A 293 -16.17 -18.57 -14.40
CA ASN A 293 -15.14 -17.53 -14.43
C ASN A 293 -14.82 -16.92 -13.05
N GLN A 294 -15.14 -17.65 -11.97
CA GLN A 294 -14.92 -17.25 -10.58
C GLN A 294 -13.90 -18.14 -9.85
N GLU A 295 -13.52 -19.27 -10.44
CA GLU A 295 -12.46 -20.09 -9.88
C GLU A 295 -11.14 -19.75 -10.56
N PHE A 296 -10.06 -19.66 -9.79
CA PHE A 296 -8.71 -19.41 -10.29
C PHE A 296 -7.78 -20.49 -9.79
N ALA A 297 -6.94 -21.01 -10.68
CA ALA A 297 -5.81 -21.86 -10.33
C ALA A 297 -4.51 -21.07 -10.49
N VAL A 298 -3.57 -21.27 -9.57
CA VAL A 298 -2.23 -20.66 -9.55
C VAL A 298 -1.18 -21.75 -9.54
N LEU A 299 -0.51 -21.95 -10.69
CA LEU A 299 0.52 -22.98 -10.86
C LEU A 299 1.85 -22.38 -11.28
N GLU A 300 2.93 -23.15 -11.14
CA GLU A 300 4.25 -22.84 -11.69
C GLU A 300 4.70 -23.93 -12.65
N GLY A 301 5.42 -23.56 -13.72
CA GLY A 301 6.10 -24.51 -14.60
C GLY A 301 6.05 -24.14 -16.08
N PRO A 302 6.48 -25.03 -17.00
CA PRO A 302 6.43 -24.85 -18.46
C PRO A 302 5.01 -25.08 -19.05
N PRO A 303 4.63 -24.42 -20.17
CA PRO A 303 3.25 -24.40 -20.71
C PRO A 303 2.58 -25.77 -20.77
N LEU A 304 1.31 -25.88 -20.32
CA LEU A 304 0.54 -27.14 -20.37
C LEU A 304 0.19 -27.53 -21.81
N ARG A 305 0.28 -26.58 -22.75
CA ARG A 305 0.13 -26.81 -24.19
C ARG A 305 1.28 -26.11 -24.93
N PRO A 306 2.11 -26.84 -25.69
CA PRO A 306 3.18 -26.27 -26.49
C PRO A 306 2.71 -25.29 -27.57
N GLU A 307 1.43 -25.35 -27.97
CA GLU A 307 0.86 -24.57 -29.07
C GLU A 307 0.20 -23.24 -28.64
N ALA A 308 0.25 -22.90 -27.35
CA ALA A 308 -0.29 -21.64 -26.85
C ALA A 308 0.77 -20.53 -26.98
N HIS A 309 1.06 -20.13 -28.22
CA HIS A 309 2.10 -19.18 -28.64
C HIS A 309 2.08 -17.81 -27.96
N TRP A 310 0.98 -17.51 -27.27
CA TRP A 310 0.72 -16.26 -26.59
C TRP A 310 1.09 -16.29 -25.09
N ARG A 311 1.38 -17.47 -24.51
CA ARG A 311 1.74 -17.68 -23.10
C ARG A 311 3.03 -18.50 -22.93
N GLU A 312 3.96 -18.39 -23.88
CA GLU A 312 5.15 -19.24 -23.92
C GLU A 312 6.29 -18.77 -22.99
N GLY A 313 6.45 -19.50 -21.87
CA GLY A 313 7.61 -19.45 -21.00
C GLY A 313 8.75 -20.36 -21.48
N GLY A 314 9.95 -19.78 -21.50
CA GLY A 314 11.22 -20.46 -21.21
C GLY A 314 11.85 -19.79 -19.99
N ASN A 315 13.10 -20.09 -19.63
CA ASN A 315 13.81 -19.51 -18.47
C ASN A 315 13.98 -17.95 -18.47
N GLY A 316 13.22 -17.20 -19.28
CA GLY A 316 13.18 -15.74 -19.30
C GLY A 316 11.80 -15.23 -19.74
N TYR A 317 11.52 -13.97 -19.45
CA TYR A 317 10.29 -13.28 -19.81
C TYR A 317 10.40 -12.82 -21.28
N ARG A 318 9.56 -13.40 -22.15
CA ARG A 318 9.60 -13.18 -23.59
C ARG A 318 8.99 -11.82 -23.93
N MET A 319 9.80 -10.93 -24.53
CA MET A 319 9.39 -9.60 -24.94
C MET A 319 8.81 -9.53 -26.37
N ASP A 320 8.99 -10.62 -27.11
CA ASP A 320 8.71 -10.80 -28.53
C ASP A 320 7.39 -11.54 -28.80
N ALA A 321 6.77 -12.13 -27.77
CA ALA A 321 5.49 -12.81 -27.88
C ALA A 321 4.37 -11.79 -28.17
N VAL A 322 3.78 -11.89 -29.35
CA VAL A 322 2.53 -11.21 -29.67
C VAL A 322 1.43 -11.88 -28.86
N SER A 323 0.51 -11.14 -28.26
CA SER A 323 -0.76 -11.72 -27.79
C SER A 323 -1.88 -10.71 -28.00
N VAL A 324 -3.12 -11.16 -27.86
CA VAL A 324 -4.30 -10.28 -27.80
C VAL A 324 -4.20 -9.19 -26.70
N LEU A 325 -3.30 -9.36 -25.72
CA LEU A 325 -3.05 -8.44 -24.61
C LEU A 325 -1.76 -7.61 -24.78
N ARG A 326 -0.86 -7.99 -25.69
CA ARG A 326 0.52 -7.47 -25.70
C ARG A 326 1.04 -7.31 -27.10
N VAL A 327 1.27 -6.05 -27.49
CA VAL A 327 2.10 -5.71 -28.64
C VAL A 327 3.52 -6.20 -28.35
N ALA A 328 4.14 -6.92 -29.30
CA ALA A 328 5.55 -7.30 -29.19
C ALA A 328 6.38 -6.05 -28.92
N ARG A 329 7.07 -6.01 -27.77
CA ARG A 329 7.73 -4.80 -27.27
C ARG A 329 9.16 -4.69 -27.81
N ASP A 330 9.86 -5.82 -27.89
CA ASP A 330 11.19 -5.94 -28.49
C ASP A 330 11.44 -7.39 -28.92
N GLN A 331 11.70 -7.62 -30.21
CA GLN A 331 11.94 -8.95 -30.79
C GLN A 331 13.29 -9.57 -30.39
N ASN A 332 14.21 -8.79 -29.83
CA ASN A 332 15.57 -9.22 -29.49
C ASN A 332 15.82 -9.31 -27.98
N ALA A 333 14.90 -8.83 -27.14
CA ALA A 333 15.09 -8.79 -25.69
C ALA A 333 14.56 -10.07 -25.01
N ARG A 334 15.44 -11.04 -24.78
CA ARG A 334 15.20 -12.06 -23.75
C ARG A 334 15.69 -11.51 -22.42
N VAL A 335 14.77 -11.14 -21.52
CA VAL A 335 15.14 -10.62 -20.20
C VAL A 335 15.03 -11.72 -19.15
N TYR A 336 15.95 -11.67 -18.19
CA TYR A 336 16.04 -12.63 -17.08
C TYR A 336 15.70 -11.92 -15.76
N PRO A 337 15.20 -12.66 -14.75
CA PRO A 337 14.84 -12.06 -13.47
C PRO A 337 16.05 -11.40 -12.80
N GLU A 338 15.89 -10.14 -12.42
CA GLU A 338 16.90 -9.32 -11.73
C GLU A 338 16.18 -8.36 -10.80
N PHE A 339 16.51 -8.38 -9.51
CA PHE A 339 15.86 -7.54 -8.51
C PHE A 339 16.30 -6.10 -8.70
N LEU A 340 15.33 -5.19 -8.76
CA LEU A 340 15.57 -3.82 -9.19
C LEU A 340 16.55 -3.06 -8.29
N LEU A 341 16.52 -3.33 -6.97
CA LEU A 341 17.30 -2.62 -5.96
C LEU A 341 18.74 -3.10 -5.86
N THR A 342 18.96 -4.42 -5.80
CA THR A 342 20.30 -5.00 -5.55
C THR A 342 20.96 -5.59 -6.79
N LYS A 343 20.21 -5.69 -7.91
CA LYS A 343 20.60 -6.42 -9.12
C LYS A 343 20.82 -7.91 -8.93
N GLU A 344 20.36 -8.46 -7.81
CA GLU A 344 20.45 -9.89 -7.51
C GLU A 344 19.55 -10.69 -8.45
N GLN A 345 20.03 -11.87 -8.88
CA GLN A 345 19.30 -12.78 -9.77
C GLN A 345 19.01 -14.09 -9.04
N PRO A 346 17.93 -14.83 -9.40
CA PRO A 346 17.66 -16.13 -8.81
C PRO A 346 18.81 -17.11 -9.02
N ALA A 347 19.14 -17.89 -7.98
CA ALA A 347 20.09 -18.98 -8.12
C ALA A 347 19.57 -20.05 -9.10
N PRO A 348 20.45 -20.73 -9.86
CA PRO A 348 20.04 -21.81 -10.75
C PRO A 348 19.26 -22.91 -10.01
N GLY A 349 18.11 -23.31 -10.54
CA GLY A 349 17.28 -24.38 -9.97
C GLY A 349 16.34 -23.98 -8.83
N THR A 350 16.34 -22.71 -8.41
CA THR A 350 15.37 -22.20 -7.44
C THR A 350 14.11 -21.67 -8.12
N SER A 351 13.04 -21.45 -7.36
CA SER A 351 11.86 -20.73 -7.87
C SER A 351 12.17 -19.23 -7.92
N PRO A 352 12.09 -18.58 -9.09
CA PRO A 352 12.30 -17.13 -9.18
C PRO A 352 11.36 -16.34 -8.25
N ARG A 353 10.08 -16.72 -8.13
CA ARG A 353 9.14 -16.03 -7.22
C ARG A 353 9.54 -16.18 -5.76
N ALA A 354 10.06 -17.34 -5.35
CA ALA A 354 10.55 -17.54 -3.99
C ALA A 354 11.78 -16.68 -3.70
N GLU A 355 12.71 -16.58 -4.64
CA GLU A 355 13.85 -15.67 -4.52
C GLU A 355 13.40 -14.21 -4.50
N PHE A 356 12.45 -13.81 -5.33
CA PHE A 356 11.89 -12.46 -5.32
C PHE A 356 11.26 -12.10 -3.97
N ALA A 357 10.45 -13.01 -3.43
CA ALA A 357 9.81 -12.83 -2.13
C ALA A 357 10.86 -12.68 -1.00
N ARG A 358 11.94 -13.46 -1.05
CA ARG A 358 13.08 -13.30 -0.13
C ARG A 358 13.80 -11.96 -0.34
N MET A 359 14.10 -11.58 -1.58
CA MET A 359 14.79 -10.34 -1.91
C MET A 359 14.01 -9.12 -1.43
N ILE A 360 12.68 -9.07 -1.63
CA ILE A 360 11.82 -8.01 -1.07
C ILE A 360 11.94 -7.99 0.44
N THR A 361 11.66 -9.11 1.10
CA THR A 361 11.48 -9.13 2.56
C THR A 361 12.77 -8.97 3.36
N THR A 362 13.92 -9.21 2.74
CA THR A 362 15.24 -9.00 3.36
C THR A 362 15.81 -7.61 3.12
N ASP A 363 15.31 -6.87 2.12
CA ASP A 363 15.74 -5.50 1.85
C ASP A 363 15.20 -4.54 2.93
N LEU A 364 16.03 -3.60 3.41
CA LEU A 364 15.62 -2.61 4.41
C LEU A 364 14.49 -1.71 3.88
N GLN A 365 14.39 -1.52 2.57
CA GLN A 365 13.30 -0.78 1.95
C GLN A 365 11.92 -1.39 2.22
N PHE A 366 11.82 -2.71 2.41
CA PHE A 366 10.57 -3.35 2.81
C PHE A 366 10.11 -2.89 4.19
N ALA A 367 11.03 -2.84 5.16
CA ALA A 367 10.74 -2.33 6.49
C ALA A 367 10.40 -0.83 6.45
N ARG A 368 11.18 -0.01 5.72
CA ARG A 368 10.93 1.43 5.54
C ARG A 368 9.54 1.72 4.97
N ALA A 369 9.15 1.02 3.90
CA ALA A 369 7.85 1.18 3.28
C ALA A 369 6.71 0.78 4.25
N THR A 370 6.89 -0.33 4.96
CA THR A 370 5.90 -0.82 5.93
C THR A 370 5.72 0.17 7.08
N VAL A 371 6.79 0.58 7.77
CA VAL A 371 6.68 1.50 8.91
C VAL A 371 6.11 2.85 8.48
N ASN A 372 6.45 3.33 7.28
CA ASN A 372 5.89 4.57 6.75
C ASN A 372 4.41 4.46 6.41
N LEU A 373 3.94 3.31 5.91
CA LEU A 373 2.52 3.08 5.63
C LEU A 373 1.70 3.10 6.92
N PHE A 374 2.18 2.44 7.98
CA PHE A 374 1.54 2.48 9.29
C PHE A 374 1.60 3.88 9.92
N TRP A 375 2.74 4.56 9.80
CA TRP A 375 2.86 5.95 10.23
C TRP A 375 1.85 6.85 9.53
N ALA A 376 1.75 6.77 8.20
CA ALA A 376 0.80 7.55 7.41
C ALA A 376 -0.66 7.24 7.79
N HIS A 377 -0.97 6.00 8.14
CA HIS A 377 -2.31 5.62 8.61
C HIS A 377 -2.67 6.28 9.95
N PHE A 378 -1.74 6.30 10.93
CA PHE A 378 -2.00 6.91 12.24
C PHE A 378 -1.89 8.44 12.23
N MET A 379 -0.95 8.98 11.45
CA MET A 379 -0.62 10.41 11.45
C MET A 379 -1.24 11.17 10.28
N THR A 380 -1.98 10.49 9.40
CA THR A 380 -2.59 10.99 8.14
C THR A 380 -1.62 11.48 7.07
N VAL A 381 -0.32 11.56 7.38
CA VAL A 381 0.77 11.95 6.49
C VAL A 381 1.96 11.04 6.78
N GLY A 382 2.60 10.51 5.74
CA GLY A 382 3.80 9.68 5.91
C GLY A 382 5.03 10.48 6.34
N ILE A 383 6.02 9.79 6.92
CA ILE A 383 7.37 10.37 7.03
C ILE A 383 7.90 10.65 5.63
N VAL A 384 7.67 9.71 4.72
CA VAL A 384 7.76 9.85 3.26
C VAL A 384 6.34 9.95 2.71
N ASP A 385 6.04 11.04 2.02
CA ASP A 385 4.71 11.29 1.44
C ASP A 385 4.81 11.60 -0.07
N PRO A 386 3.93 11.02 -0.92
CA PRO A 386 2.90 10.04 -0.58
C PRO A 386 3.48 8.65 -0.22
N PRO A 387 2.77 7.80 0.55
CA PRO A 387 3.33 6.53 1.09
C PRO A 387 3.79 5.50 0.06
N PHE A 388 3.25 5.57 -1.16
CA PHE A 388 3.59 4.71 -2.30
C PHE A 388 4.40 5.43 -3.39
N GLY A 389 4.88 6.64 -3.13
CA GLY A 389 5.62 7.46 -4.09
C GLY A 389 7.06 7.69 -3.68
N TRP A 390 7.77 6.63 -3.28
CA TRP A 390 9.15 6.74 -2.83
C TRP A 390 10.10 7.14 -3.97
N ASP A 391 10.95 8.11 -3.71
CA ASP A 391 12.03 8.53 -4.59
C ASP A 391 13.37 8.22 -3.93
N LEU A 392 13.94 7.06 -4.24
CA LEU A 392 15.09 6.52 -3.50
C LEU A 392 16.35 7.39 -3.59
N ASP A 393 16.44 8.29 -4.57
CA ASP A 393 17.55 9.25 -4.72
C ASP A 393 17.38 10.49 -3.82
N ARG A 394 16.33 10.55 -3.00
CA ARG A 394 15.99 11.68 -2.11
C ARG A 394 15.82 11.27 -0.65
N GLN A 395 16.44 10.17 -0.21
CA GLN A 395 16.23 9.61 1.13
C GLN A 395 17.33 9.96 2.14
N ASP A 396 18.57 10.15 1.69
CA ASP A 396 19.72 10.36 2.57
C ASP A 396 20.03 11.86 2.81
N PRO A 397 19.88 12.38 4.04
CA PRO A 397 20.19 13.77 4.38
C PRO A 397 21.69 14.09 4.29
N HIS A 398 22.57 13.09 4.38
CA HIS A 398 24.03 13.26 4.24
C HIS A 398 24.48 13.35 2.78
N SER A 399 23.64 12.89 1.85
CA SER A 399 23.87 12.94 0.41
C SER A 399 22.66 13.58 -0.30
N PRO A 400 22.40 14.89 -0.07
CA PRO A 400 21.16 15.52 -0.52
C PRO A 400 21.05 15.53 -2.05
N PRO A 401 19.82 15.44 -2.59
CA PRO A 401 19.59 15.43 -4.02
C PRO A 401 19.95 16.79 -4.67
N PRO A 402 20.25 16.82 -5.98
CA PRO A 402 20.52 18.07 -6.68
C PRO A 402 19.28 18.96 -6.75
N ALA A 403 19.48 20.28 -6.75
CA ALA A 403 18.40 21.25 -6.95
C ALA A 403 17.65 20.98 -8.28
N PRO A 404 16.31 21.16 -8.33
CA PRO A 404 15.44 21.75 -7.29
C PRO A 404 14.90 20.73 -6.28
N TRP A 405 15.38 19.48 -6.28
CA TRP A 405 14.88 18.47 -5.37
C TRP A 405 15.31 18.75 -3.93
N THR A 406 14.45 18.36 -3.00
CA THR A 406 14.75 18.33 -1.56
C THR A 406 14.69 16.90 -1.06
N ILE A 407 15.26 16.66 0.11
CA ILE A 407 15.05 15.41 0.84
C ILE A 407 13.54 15.13 0.96
N GLN A 408 13.15 13.88 0.75
CA GLN A 408 11.75 13.47 0.77
C GLN A 408 11.27 13.13 2.19
N PRO A 409 11.98 12.30 2.99
CA PRO A 409 11.62 12.08 4.38
C PRO A 409 11.61 13.38 5.19
N SER A 410 10.55 13.60 5.97
CA SER A 410 10.49 14.70 6.95
C SER A 410 11.41 14.46 8.16
N HIS A 411 11.60 13.17 8.52
CA HIS A 411 12.40 12.71 9.64
C HIS A 411 13.20 11.45 9.22
N PRO A 412 14.27 11.59 8.42
CA PRO A 412 14.99 10.45 7.85
C PRO A 412 15.59 9.53 8.93
N GLU A 413 16.13 10.08 10.02
CA GLU A 413 16.74 9.28 11.10
C GLU A 413 15.69 8.49 11.89
N LEU A 414 14.50 9.06 12.10
CA LEU A 414 13.37 8.37 12.73
C LEU A 414 12.88 7.21 11.85
N LEU A 415 12.77 7.44 10.53
CA LEU A 415 12.39 6.41 9.58
C LEU A 415 13.37 5.24 9.60
N GLU A 416 14.68 5.52 9.62
CA GLU A 416 15.71 4.49 9.76
C GLU A 416 15.59 3.71 11.07
N ALA A 417 15.39 4.42 12.19
CA ALA A 417 15.24 3.81 13.50
C ALA A 417 14.02 2.87 13.55
N LEU A 418 12.86 3.35 13.10
CA LEU A 418 11.63 2.54 13.02
C LEU A 418 11.80 1.32 12.12
N ALA A 419 12.43 1.48 10.95
CA ALA A 419 12.62 0.39 10.01
C ALA A 419 13.53 -0.72 10.58
N ARG A 420 14.62 -0.34 11.24
CA ARG A 420 15.53 -1.31 11.89
C ARG A 420 14.88 -1.99 13.08
N ASP A 421 14.24 -1.21 13.94
CA ASP A 421 13.51 -1.72 15.11
C ASP A 421 12.43 -2.73 14.68
N PHE A 422 11.71 -2.45 13.59
CA PHE A 422 10.74 -3.39 13.01
C PHE A 422 11.38 -4.68 12.50
N GLN A 423 12.55 -4.61 11.84
CA GLN A 423 13.29 -5.81 11.43
C GLN A 423 13.81 -6.62 12.62
N GLU A 424 14.37 -5.96 13.63
CA GLU A 424 14.91 -6.58 14.84
C GLU A 424 13.82 -7.27 15.67
N HIS A 425 12.58 -6.75 15.61
CA HIS A 425 11.40 -7.35 16.23
C HIS A 425 10.62 -8.27 15.27
N ASN A 426 11.33 -8.91 14.31
CA ASN A 426 10.80 -9.92 13.41
C ASN A 426 9.54 -9.48 12.64
N PHE A 427 9.49 -8.23 12.19
CA PHE A 427 8.38 -7.69 11.41
C PHE A 427 7.00 -7.82 12.11
N ASP A 428 6.98 -7.72 13.44
CA ASP A 428 5.76 -7.76 14.26
C ASP A 428 4.95 -6.45 14.11
N LEU A 429 3.79 -6.56 13.47
CA LEU A 429 2.91 -5.42 13.21
C LEU A 429 2.29 -4.85 14.49
N ARG A 430 1.98 -5.68 15.49
CA ARG A 430 1.40 -5.20 16.75
C ARG A 430 2.43 -4.45 17.55
N TYR A 431 3.68 -4.94 17.57
CA TYR A 431 4.80 -4.23 18.15
C TYR A 431 4.98 -2.85 17.48
N LEU A 432 5.01 -2.78 16.15
CA LEU A 432 5.10 -1.51 15.42
C LEU A 432 3.96 -0.55 15.80
N MET A 433 2.70 -1.01 15.76
CA MET A 433 1.54 -0.22 16.16
C MET A 433 1.69 0.27 17.62
N GLN A 434 2.09 -0.62 18.53
CA GLN A 434 2.30 -0.30 19.94
C GLN A 434 3.34 0.80 20.12
N THR A 435 4.48 0.67 19.45
CA THR A 435 5.58 1.65 19.51
C THR A 435 5.11 3.02 19.03
N ILE A 436 4.35 3.09 17.93
CA ILE A 436 3.79 4.35 17.42
C ILE A 436 2.78 4.95 18.42
N VAL A 437 1.77 4.19 18.84
CA VAL A 437 0.64 4.75 19.63
C VAL A 437 0.97 4.97 21.11
N LYS A 438 2.07 4.39 21.63
CA LYS A 438 2.61 4.70 22.97
C LYS A 438 3.53 5.92 22.98
N SER A 439 3.90 6.47 21.82
CA SER A 439 4.63 7.74 21.72
C SER A 439 3.84 8.87 22.38
N SER A 440 4.54 9.82 23.00
CA SER A 440 3.94 11.03 23.60
C SER A 440 3.99 12.25 22.68
N ALA A 441 4.80 12.20 21.62
CA ALA A 441 5.02 13.23 20.63
C ALA A 441 3.90 13.38 19.58
#